data_AF-A0A838QEI2-F1
#
_entry.id   AF-A0A838QEI2-F1
#
_cell.length_a   1.000
_cell.length_b   1.000
_cell.length_c   1.000
_cell.angle_alpha   90.00
_cell.angle_beta   90.00
_cell.angle_gamma   90.00
#
_symmetry.space_group_name_H-M   'P 1'
#
loop_
_entity.id
_entity.type
_entity.pdbx_description
1 polymer ?
#
loop_
_entity_poly.entity_id
_entity_poly.type
_entity_poly.pdbx_seq_one_letter_code
_entity_poly.pdbx_strand_id
1 'polypeptide(L)'
;MRDNHRPKHDLIHEVTGLRKQIVDLKEAMVARRRVEDALRDAESRLRSLTDGAPVGLCLFRRDGTPIAANAPFARMLGYESPAELQRVGGVLGVFANPEEQARVLGCDSGSGSKSLFRHKDGARLCLSVLAAPCLDLGSVAVVIYSHGVLE
;
A
#
# COMPACT_ATOMS: atom_id res chain seq x y z
N MET A 1 -41.07 48.34 -16.05
CA MET A 1 -40.40 47.93 -14.81
C MET A 1 -41.30 46.92 -14.11
N ARG A 2 -40.97 45.62 -14.14
CA ARG A 2 -41.80 44.58 -13.50
C ARG A 2 -41.38 44.48 -12.04
N ASP A 3 -42.30 44.87 -11.18
CA ASP A 3 -42.18 44.82 -9.72
C ASP A 3 -42.09 43.35 -9.30
N ASN A 4 -40.90 42.95 -8.86
CA ASN A 4 -40.56 41.58 -8.49
C ASN A 4 -40.83 41.40 -6.99
N HIS A 5 -42.06 41.65 -6.55
CA HIS A 5 -42.46 41.47 -5.16
C HIS A 5 -42.69 39.97 -4.89
N ARG A 6 -41.60 39.22 -4.72
CA ARG A 6 -41.66 37.94 -3.99
C ARG A 6 -42.12 38.28 -2.56
N PRO A 7 -43.19 37.66 -2.03
CA PRO A 7 -43.64 37.93 -0.68
C PRO A 7 -42.51 37.58 0.30
N LYS A 8 -42.32 38.39 1.35
CA LYS A 8 -41.23 38.21 2.33
C LYS A 8 -41.17 36.78 2.88
N HIS A 9 -42.32 36.12 2.99
CA HIS A 9 -42.44 34.72 3.40
C HIS A 9 -41.64 33.76 2.50
N ASP A 10 -41.71 33.92 1.17
CA ASP A 10 -41.01 33.04 0.23
C ASP A 10 -39.49 33.25 0.28
N LEU A 11 -39.04 34.50 0.43
CA LEU A 11 -37.62 34.82 0.66
C LEU A 11 -37.11 34.24 1.99
N ILE A 12 -37.93 34.27 3.04
CA ILE A 12 -37.57 33.69 4.35
C ILE A 12 -37.44 32.18 4.23
N HIS A 13 -38.36 31.49 3.54
CA HIS A 13 -38.27 30.05 3.31
C HIS A 13 -37.04 29.67 2.46
N GLU A 14 -36.76 30.41 1.39
CA GLU A 14 -35.59 30.19 0.53
C GLU A 14 -34.28 30.36 1.30
N VAL A 15 -34.14 31.45 2.07
CA VAL A 15 -32.95 31.70 2.90
C VAL A 15 -32.80 30.65 4.01
N THR A 16 -33.91 30.22 4.63
CA THR A 16 -33.89 29.19 5.66
C THR A 16 -33.48 27.83 5.07
N GLY A 17 -33.98 27.49 3.89
CA GLY A 17 -33.60 26.29 3.14
C GLY A 17 -32.12 26.28 2.76
N LEU A 18 -31.61 27.39 2.23
CA LEU A 18 -30.18 27.53 1.89
C LEU A 18 -29.29 27.45 3.13
N ARG A 19 -29.69 28.07 4.25
CA ARG A 19 -28.95 27.98 5.51
C ARG A 19 -28.85 26.54 6.01
N LYS A 20 -29.96 25.79 5.92
CA LYS A 20 -29.97 24.36 6.28
C LYS A 20 -29.00 23.56 5.39
N GLN A 21 -29.06 23.76 4.08
CA GLN A 21 -28.14 23.10 3.15
C GLN A 21 -26.67 23.41 3.44
N ILE A 22 -26.34 24.66 3.81
CA ILE A 22 -24.98 25.04 4.20
C ILE A 22 -24.53 24.31 5.47
N VAL A 23 -25.40 24.15 6.46
CA VAL A 23 -25.09 23.41 7.69
C VAL A 23 -24.85 21.94 7.38
N ASP A 24 -25.78 21.31 6.65
CA ASP A 24 -25.68 19.89 6.27
C ASP A 24 -24.39 19.62 5.47
N LEU A 25 -24.03 20.51 4.53
CA LEU A 25 -22.80 20.39 3.76
C LEU A 25 -21.55 20.55 4.62
N LYS A 26 -21.55 21.50 5.56
CA LYS A 26 -20.44 21.69 6.50
C LYS A 26 -20.24 20.48 7.39
N GLU A 27 -21.32 19.89 7.89
CA GLU A 27 -21.26 18.67 8.70
C GLU A 27 -20.71 17.50 7.89
N ALA A 28 -21.18 17.33 6.65
CA ALA A 28 -20.66 16.32 5.73
C ALA A 28 -19.16 16.50 5.45
N MET A 29 -18.69 17.75 5.25
CA MET A 29 -17.27 18.04 5.06
C MET A 29 -16.43 17.72 6.31
N VAL A 30 -16.91 18.08 7.51
CA VAL A 30 -16.22 17.74 8.76
C VAL A 30 -16.16 16.24 8.97
N ALA A 31 -17.26 15.53 8.73
CA ALA A 31 -17.30 14.07 8.83
C ALA A 31 -16.30 13.41 7.86
N ARG A 32 -16.31 13.84 6.59
CA ARG A 32 -15.35 13.36 5.58
C ARG A 32 -13.91 13.60 6.01
N ARG A 33 -13.59 14.81 6.46
CA ARG A 33 -12.22 15.16 6.87
C ARG A 33 -11.75 14.33 8.06
N ARG A 34 -12.62 14.05 9.03
CA ARG A 34 -12.28 13.15 10.15
C ARG A 34 -11.92 11.74 9.68
N VAL A 35 -12.65 11.21 8.70
CA VAL A 35 -12.36 9.89 8.11
C VAL A 35 -11.02 9.92 7.35
N GLU A 36 -10.78 10.96 6.54
CA GLU A 36 -9.52 11.13 5.80
C GLU A 36 -8.32 11.27 6.74
N ASP A 37 -8.44 12.07 7.81
CA ASP A 37 -7.37 12.27 8.81
C ASP A 37 -7.09 10.97 9.57
N ALA A 38 -8.12 10.22 9.97
CA ALA A 38 -7.97 8.93 10.63
C ALA A 38 -7.31 7.88 9.73
N LEU A 39 -7.68 7.84 8.44
CA LEU A 39 -7.04 6.97 7.46
C LEU A 39 -5.57 7.32 7.30
N ARG A 40 -5.25 8.62 7.16
CA ARG A 40 -3.87 9.09 7.00
C ARG A 40 -3.01 8.78 8.21
N ASP A 41 -3.54 8.91 9.43
CA ASP A 41 -2.82 8.52 10.66
C ASP A 41 -2.57 7.01 10.69
N ALA A 42 -3.57 6.20 10.36
CA ALA A 42 -3.41 4.74 10.29
C ALA A 42 -2.37 4.30 9.24
N GLU A 43 -2.39 4.89 8.04
CA GLU A 43 -1.40 4.64 6.99
C GLU A 43 0.01 5.05 7.43
N SER A 44 0.15 6.20 8.08
CA SER A 44 1.44 6.68 8.58
C SER A 44 2.00 5.75 9.65
N ARG A 45 1.16 5.27 10.58
CA ARG A 45 1.56 4.30 11.61
C ARG A 45 1.98 2.97 10.99
N LEU A 46 1.19 2.44 10.05
CA LEU A 46 1.52 1.21 9.33
C LEU A 46 2.88 1.34 8.63
N ARG A 47 3.09 2.44 7.90
CA ARG A 47 4.34 2.71 7.20
C ARG A 47 5.52 2.74 8.16
N SER A 48 5.42 3.49 9.26
CA SER A 48 6.46 3.55 10.29
C SER A 48 6.80 2.18 10.88
N LEU A 49 5.78 1.34 11.14
CA LEU A 49 6.00 -0.03 11.63
C LEU A 49 6.72 -0.89 10.60
N THR A 50 6.27 -0.85 9.34
CA THR A 50 6.86 -1.67 8.28
C THR A 50 8.26 -1.22 7.88
N ASP A 51 8.54 0.09 7.86
CA ASP A 51 9.83 0.64 7.45
C ASP A 51 10.89 0.56 8.56
N GLY A 52 10.44 0.52 9.82
CA GLY A 52 11.29 0.30 11.00
C GLY A 52 11.57 -1.18 11.29
N ALA A 53 10.90 -2.12 10.61
CA ALA A 53 11.11 -3.55 10.83
C ALA A 53 12.49 -4.00 10.30
N PRO A 54 13.18 -4.94 11.00
CA PRO A 54 14.46 -5.49 10.55
C PRO A 54 14.30 -6.54 9.43
N VAL A 55 13.11 -6.63 8.83
CA VAL A 55 12.76 -7.60 7.79
C VAL A 55 12.21 -6.86 6.58
N GLY A 56 12.48 -7.41 5.40
CA GLY A 56 11.80 -7.03 4.18
C GLY A 56 10.37 -7.54 4.18
N LEU A 57 9.43 -6.70 3.76
CA LEU A 57 8.04 -7.07 3.54
C LEU A 57 7.68 -6.70 2.10
N CYS A 58 7.08 -7.64 1.38
CA CYS A 58 6.57 -7.37 0.05
C CYS A 58 5.27 -8.13 -0.19
N LEU A 59 4.33 -7.47 -0.85
CA LEU A 59 3.12 -8.06 -1.37
C LEU A 59 3.29 -8.25 -2.87
N PHE A 60 3.19 -9.48 -3.34
CA PHE A 60 3.30 -9.83 -4.76
C PHE A 60 1.95 -10.24 -5.33
N ARG A 61 1.71 -9.90 -6.58
CA ARG A 61 0.74 -10.63 -7.39
C ARG A 61 1.32 -12.01 -7.74
N ARG A 62 0.47 -12.98 -8.03
CA ARG A 62 0.89 -14.35 -8.45
C ARG A 62 1.79 -14.39 -9.70
N ASP A 63 1.82 -13.32 -10.49
CA ASP A 63 2.72 -13.17 -11.65
C ASP A 63 4.13 -12.65 -11.30
N GLY A 64 4.41 -12.37 -10.03
CA GLY A 64 5.70 -11.85 -9.56
C GLY A 64 5.79 -10.32 -9.51
N THR A 65 4.74 -9.61 -9.89
CA THR A 65 4.70 -8.14 -9.81
C THR A 65 4.62 -7.69 -8.34
N PRO A 66 5.57 -6.87 -7.85
CA PRO A 66 5.47 -6.26 -6.52
C PRO A 66 4.34 -5.21 -6.49
N ILE A 67 3.35 -5.43 -5.64
CA ILE A 67 2.21 -4.53 -5.39
C ILE A 67 2.59 -3.49 -4.32
N ALA A 68 3.23 -3.95 -3.24
CA ALA A 68 3.67 -3.10 -2.14
C ALA A 68 4.97 -3.66 -1.56
N ALA A 69 5.83 -2.80 -1.05
CA ALA A 69 7.06 -3.19 -0.38
C ALA A 69 7.41 -2.18 0.71
N ASN A 70 8.08 -2.62 1.78
CA ASN A 70 8.66 -1.73 2.77
C ASN A 70 10.07 -1.24 2.35
N ALA A 71 10.56 -0.19 3.00
CA ALA A 71 11.89 0.35 2.75
C ALA A 71 13.03 -0.66 2.99
N PRO A 72 13.01 -1.50 4.04
CA PRO A 72 13.99 -2.58 4.21
C PRO A 72 14.13 -3.49 2.99
N PHE A 73 13.04 -3.96 2.40
CA PHE A 73 13.12 -4.85 1.23
C PHE A 73 13.71 -4.15 0.00
N ALA A 74 13.31 -2.90 -0.24
CA ALA A 74 13.88 -2.09 -1.33
C ALA A 74 15.40 -1.93 -1.16
N ARG A 75 15.85 -1.59 0.05
CA ARG A 75 17.27 -1.45 0.38
C ARG A 75 18.03 -2.76 0.24
N MET A 76 17.46 -3.89 0.67
CA MET A 76 18.07 -5.21 0.50
C MET A 76 18.36 -5.53 -0.96
N LEU A 77 17.52 -5.08 -1.90
CA LEU A 77 17.71 -5.29 -3.34
C LEU A 77 18.43 -4.13 -4.05
N GLY A 78 18.92 -3.13 -3.31
CA GLY A 78 19.71 -2.01 -3.87
C GLY A 78 18.88 -0.89 -4.49
N TYR A 79 17.57 -0.84 -4.24
CA TYR A 79 16.70 0.24 -4.69
C TYR A 79 16.66 1.37 -3.65
N GLU A 80 16.55 2.60 -4.12
CA GLU A 80 16.51 3.80 -3.28
C GLU A 80 15.16 3.95 -2.57
N SER A 81 14.09 3.42 -3.16
CA SER A 81 12.74 3.48 -2.58
C SER A 81 11.88 2.29 -2.96
N PRO A 82 10.85 1.95 -2.15
CA PRO A 82 9.84 0.97 -2.54
C PRO A 82 9.15 1.28 -3.86
N ALA A 83 8.95 2.57 -4.17
CA ALA A 83 8.34 3.01 -5.42
C ALA A 83 9.24 2.72 -6.64
N GLU A 84 10.56 2.85 -6.48
CA GLU A 84 11.51 2.44 -7.53
C GLU A 84 11.50 0.93 -7.73
N LEU A 85 11.54 0.15 -6.65
CA LEU A 85 11.44 -1.31 -6.70
C LEU A 85 10.15 -1.76 -7.38
N GLN A 86 9.01 -1.12 -7.09
CA GLN A 86 7.73 -1.48 -7.72
C GLN A 86 7.75 -1.24 -9.23
N ARG A 87 8.31 -0.11 -9.66
CA ARG A 87 8.37 0.27 -11.08
C ARG A 87 9.34 -0.61 -11.85
N VAL A 88 10.56 -0.79 -11.34
CA VAL A 88 11.62 -1.55 -12.02
C VAL A 88 11.38 -3.05 -11.87
N GLY A 89 11.06 -3.50 -10.66
CA GLY A 89 10.75 -4.90 -10.37
C GLY A 89 9.47 -5.39 -11.03
N GLY A 90 8.50 -4.52 -11.30
CA GLY A 90 7.32 -4.87 -12.11
C GLY A 90 7.63 -5.14 -13.58
N VAL A 91 8.69 -4.54 -14.12
CA VAL A 91 9.10 -4.72 -15.52
C VAL A 91 10.14 -5.83 -15.67
N LEU A 92 11.17 -5.79 -14.83
CA LEU A 92 12.29 -6.72 -14.91
C LEU A 92 12.09 -7.98 -14.04
N GLY A 93 11.09 -8.03 -13.15
CA GLY A 93 10.93 -9.06 -12.11
C GLY A 93 11.81 -8.77 -10.89
N VAL A 94 11.62 -9.47 -9.76
CA VAL A 94 12.53 -9.36 -8.59
C VAL A 94 13.20 -10.69 -8.24
N PHE A 95 12.67 -11.80 -8.76
CA PHE A 95 13.23 -13.14 -8.59
C PHE A 95 14.36 -13.36 -9.59
N ALA A 96 15.36 -14.15 -9.21
CA ALA A 96 16.50 -14.44 -10.07
C ALA A 96 16.13 -15.32 -11.27
N ASN A 97 15.10 -16.16 -11.14
CA ASN A 97 14.57 -17.00 -12.21
C ASN A 97 13.08 -17.33 -11.98
N PRO A 98 12.38 -17.88 -12.99
CA PRO A 98 10.95 -18.23 -12.87
C PRO A 98 10.65 -19.36 -11.88
N GLU A 99 11.58 -20.28 -11.63
CA GLU A 99 11.39 -21.40 -10.71
C GLU A 99 11.31 -20.91 -9.25
N GLU A 100 12.19 -19.98 -8.90
CA GLU A 100 12.21 -19.28 -7.61
C GLU A 100 10.90 -18.52 -7.40
N GLN A 101 10.45 -17.80 -8.42
CA GLN A 101 9.15 -17.12 -8.40
C GLN A 101 8.00 -18.11 -8.17
N ALA A 102 7.92 -19.19 -8.96
CA ALA A 102 6.86 -20.19 -8.84
C ALA A 102 6.85 -20.85 -7.46
N ARG A 103 8.04 -21.13 -6.89
CA ARG A 103 8.16 -21.70 -5.55
C ARG A 103 7.66 -20.76 -4.46
N VAL A 104 8.06 -19.49 -4.50
CA VAL A 104 7.65 -18.51 -3.47
C VAL A 104 6.17 -18.16 -3.60
N LEU A 105 5.68 -17.93 -4.82
CA LEU A 105 4.30 -17.50 -5.06
C LEU A 105 3.30 -18.65 -5.11
N GLY A 106 3.75 -19.89 -5.30
CA GLY A 106 2.94 -21.10 -5.24
C GLY A 106 2.87 -21.72 -3.84
N CYS A 107 3.45 -21.07 -2.82
CA CYS A 107 3.48 -21.62 -1.47
C CYS A 107 2.10 -21.49 -0.80
N ASP A 108 1.44 -22.62 -0.57
CA ASP A 108 0.13 -22.68 0.11
C ASP A 108 0.26 -22.69 1.63
N SER A 109 1.46 -22.89 2.16
CA SER A 109 1.74 -22.95 3.60
C SER A 109 3.10 -22.32 3.87
N GLY A 110 3.21 -21.47 4.90
CA GLY A 110 4.39 -20.66 5.22
C GLY A 110 5.63 -21.46 5.63
N SER A 111 6.17 -22.25 4.72
CA SER A 111 7.44 -22.94 4.90
C SER A 111 8.56 -21.99 4.52
N GLY A 112 9.41 -21.65 5.49
CA GLY A 112 10.59 -20.82 5.28
C GLY A 112 11.55 -21.49 4.29
N SER A 113 11.80 -20.85 3.15
CA SER A 113 12.72 -21.35 2.12
C SER A 113 13.75 -20.29 1.77
N LYS A 114 14.98 -20.68 1.45
CA LYS A 114 15.96 -19.74 0.86
C LYS A 114 15.62 -19.53 -0.60
N SER A 115 15.55 -18.27 -1.04
CA SER A 115 15.27 -17.92 -2.43
C SER A 115 16.24 -16.88 -2.97
N LEU A 116 16.49 -16.93 -4.26
CA LEU A 116 17.38 -16.03 -4.97
C LEU A 116 16.61 -14.85 -5.56
N PHE A 117 16.98 -13.64 -5.13
CA PHE A 117 16.47 -12.38 -5.65
C PHE A 117 17.51 -11.70 -6.53
N ARG A 118 17.04 -10.86 -7.44
CA ARG A 118 17.89 -10.02 -8.26
C ARG A 118 18.06 -8.65 -7.60
N HIS A 119 19.31 -8.26 -7.38
CA HIS A 119 19.69 -6.93 -6.96
C HIS A 119 19.69 -5.96 -8.16
N LYS A 120 19.56 -4.65 -7.91
CA LYS A 120 19.49 -3.61 -8.95
C LYS A 120 20.71 -3.59 -9.89
N ASP A 121 21.89 -3.96 -9.40
CA ASP A 121 23.12 -4.07 -10.19
C ASP A 121 23.24 -5.37 -11.02
N GLY A 122 22.27 -6.28 -10.90
CA GLY A 122 22.26 -7.59 -11.57
C GLY A 122 22.82 -8.75 -10.74
N ALA A 123 23.38 -8.50 -9.56
CA ALA A 123 23.81 -9.55 -8.64
C ALA A 123 22.62 -10.37 -8.10
N ARG A 124 22.90 -11.56 -7.59
CA ARG A 124 21.90 -12.45 -6.99
C ARG A 124 22.09 -12.52 -5.48
N LEU A 125 21.03 -12.27 -4.74
CA LEU A 125 21.00 -12.30 -3.28
C LEU A 125 20.20 -13.51 -2.81
N CYS A 126 20.83 -14.33 -1.97
CA CYS A 126 20.16 -15.45 -1.32
C CYS A 126 19.53 -14.96 -0.01
N LEU A 127 18.20 -14.88 0.02
CA LEU A 127 17.45 -14.39 1.16
C LEU A 127 16.49 -15.47 1.65
N SER A 128 16.28 -15.54 2.95
CA SER A 128 15.26 -16.42 3.52
C SER A 128 13.90 -15.75 3.34
N VAL A 129 12.92 -16.53 2.89
CA VAL A 129 11.57 -16.05 2.62
C VAL A 129 10.53 -16.90 3.31
N LEU A 130 9.51 -16.24 3.81
CA LEU A 130 8.26 -16.83 4.27
C LEU A 130 7.14 -16.24 3.41
N ALA A 131 6.42 -17.09 2.69
CA ALA A 131 5.30 -16.68 1.87
C ALA A 131 3.98 -17.15 2.49
N ALA A 132 2.98 -16.28 2.48
CA ALA A 132 1.62 -16.60 2.90
C ALA A 132 0.62 -16.07 1.87
N PRO A 133 -0.31 -16.90 1.37
CA PRO A 133 -1.35 -16.43 0.46
C PRO A 133 -2.32 -15.51 1.20
N CYS A 134 -2.61 -14.35 0.61
CA CYS A 134 -3.65 -13.44 1.06
C CYS A 134 -4.88 -13.65 0.17
N LEU A 135 -5.87 -14.38 0.71
CA LEU A 135 -7.07 -14.79 -0.03
C LEU A 135 -7.95 -13.60 -0.44
N ASP A 136 -8.03 -12.57 0.40
CA ASP A 136 -8.87 -11.39 0.15
C ASP A 136 -8.39 -10.56 -1.05
N LEU A 137 -7.10 -10.65 -1.39
CA LEU A 137 -6.46 -9.81 -2.40
C LEU A 137 -5.88 -10.62 -3.58
N GLY A 138 -6.06 -11.95 -3.61
CA GLY A 138 -5.46 -12.82 -4.62
C GLY A 138 -3.93 -12.68 -4.73
N SER A 139 -3.29 -12.24 -3.66
CA SER A 139 -1.89 -11.81 -3.61
C SER A 139 -1.11 -12.69 -2.62
N VAL A 140 0.21 -12.61 -2.64
CA VAL A 140 1.09 -13.37 -1.74
C VAL A 140 1.90 -12.39 -0.91
N ALA A 141 1.69 -12.42 0.40
CA ALA A 141 2.50 -11.67 1.35
C ALA A 141 3.80 -12.43 1.60
N VAL A 142 4.93 -11.76 1.43
CA VAL A 142 6.26 -12.36 1.61
C VAL A 142 7.02 -11.55 2.66
N VAL A 143 7.51 -12.26 3.67
CA VAL A 143 8.49 -11.75 4.64
C VAL A 143 9.86 -12.25 4.21
N ILE A 144 10.81 -11.33 4.08
CA ILE A 144 12.17 -11.57 3.60
C ILE A 144 13.14 -11.16 4.70
N TYR A 145 14.09 -12.00 5.03
CA TYR A 145 15.11 -11.67 6.02
C TYR A 145 16.45 -12.28 5.62
N SER A 146 17.53 -11.54 5.90
CA SER A 146 18.88 -12.09 5.86
C SER A 146 19.08 -12.93 7.10
N HIS A 147 19.43 -14.21 6.95
CA HIS A 147 19.95 -14.96 8.08
C HIS A 147 21.31 -14.32 8.43
N GLY A 148 21.38 -13.66 9.58
CA GLY A 148 22.67 -13.21 10.10
C GLY A 148 23.57 -14.44 10.19
N VAL A 149 24.78 -14.35 9.65
CA VAL A 149 25.85 -15.19 10.18
C VAL A 149 25.95 -14.76 11.63
N LEU A 150 25.45 -15.61 12.54
CA LEU A 150 25.79 -15.48 13.95
C LEU A 150 27.30 -15.70 13.99
N GLU A 151 28.07 -14.61 14.02
CA GLU A 151 29.48 -14.64 14.40
C GLU A 151 29.61 -14.93 15.90
#